data_AF-A0A927Y507-F1
#
_entry.id   AF-A0A927Y507-F1
#
_cell.length_a   1.000
_cell.length_b   1.000
_cell.length_c   1.000
_cell.angle_alpha   90.00
_cell.angle_beta   90.00
_cell.angle_gamma   90.00
#
_symmetry.space_group_name_H-M   'P 1'
#
loop_
_entity.id
_entity.type
_entity.pdbx_description
1 polymer ?
#
loop_
_entity_poly.entity_id
_entity_poly.type
_entity_poly.pdbx_seq_one_letter_code
_entity_poly.pdbx_strand_id
1 'polypeptide(L)'
;MVKTTAAYKKTLEKAGITITSGNKLELNEEDLKNADISTLKTLFTGYNSFADKVVTKGNAISMAASSAGGTYTNNGKYSDTLSKLVSSKIDTKE
;
A
#
# COMPACT_ATOMS: atom_id res chain seq x y z
N MET A 1 11.20 8.96 8.26
CA MET A 1 10.93 7.50 8.31
C MET A 1 9.45 7.25 8.18
N VAL A 2 9.02 6.37 7.27
CA VAL A 2 7.61 5.96 7.18
C VAL A 2 7.25 5.07 8.38
N LYS A 3 6.02 5.21 8.90
CA LYS A 3 5.60 4.59 10.17
C LYS A 3 5.76 3.07 10.19
N THR A 4 5.38 2.40 9.10
CA THR A 4 5.54 0.94 8.96
C THR A 4 7.00 0.55 9.07
N THR A 5 7.90 1.10 8.24
CA THR A 5 9.33 0.77 8.27
C THR A 5 9.99 1.12 9.60
N ALA A 6 9.55 2.18 10.30
CA ALA A 6 10.05 2.50 11.64
C ALA A 6 9.73 1.40 12.66
N ALA A 7 8.53 0.81 12.61
CA ALA A 7 8.12 -0.26 13.52
C ALA A 7 8.93 -1.55 13.32
N TYR A 8 9.41 -1.84 12.11
CA TYR A 8 10.19 -3.04 11.80
C TYR A 8 11.70 -2.79 11.75
N LYS A 9 12.19 -1.57 12.02
CA LYS A 9 13.60 -1.17 11.90
C LYS A 9 14.56 -2.20 12.51
N LYS A 10 14.36 -2.54 13.77
CA LYS A 10 15.24 -3.45 14.52
C LYS A 10 15.26 -4.87 13.93
N THR A 11 14.14 -5.34 13.40
CA THR A 11 14.04 -6.68 12.80
C THR A 11 14.64 -6.68 11.39
N LEU A 12 14.45 -5.59 10.63
CA LEU A 12 15.10 -5.38 9.33
C LEU A 12 16.62 -5.35 9.46
N GLU A 13 17.15 -4.64 10.46
CA GLU A 13 18.60 -4.59 10.74
C GLU A 13 19.16 -5.99 11.05
N LYS A 14 18.44 -6.81 11.81
CA LYS A 14 18.80 -8.22 12.07
C LYS A 14 18.79 -9.11 10.82
N ALA A 15 18.08 -8.71 9.78
CA ALA A 15 18.04 -9.39 8.49
C ALA A 15 19.07 -8.82 7.49
N GLY A 16 19.99 -7.96 7.93
CA GLY A 16 20.96 -7.30 7.05
C GLY A 16 20.37 -6.17 6.21
N ILE A 17 19.19 -5.66 6.56
CA ILE A 17 18.51 -4.56 5.84
C ILE A 17 18.60 -3.29 6.69
N THR A 18 19.31 -2.29 6.19
CA THR A 18 19.45 -0.98 6.84
C THR A 18 18.58 0.07 6.17
N ILE A 19 18.24 1.12 6.91
CA ILE A 19 17.42 2.22 6.40
C ILE A 19 18.26 3.48 6.37
N THR A 20 18.60 3.92 5.16
CA THR A 20 19.49 5.06 4.94
C THR A 20 18.72 6.35 4.72
N SER A 21 19.46 7.44 4.45
CA SER A 21 18.88 8.75 4.20
C SER A 21 17.83 8.69 3.07
N GLY A 22 16.73 9.44 3.24
CA GLY A 22 15.61 9.39 2.29
C GLY A 22 14.71 8.15 2.41
N ASN A 23 14.82 7.36 3.49
CA ASN A 23 14.03 6.14 3.73
C ASN A 23 14.31 5.01 2.72
N LYS A 24 15.50 4.98 2.13
CA LYS A 24 15.92 3.90 1.24
C LYS A 24 16.30 2.68 2.06
N LEU A 25 16.06 1.50 1.49
CA LEU A 25 16.49 0.23 2.07
C LEU A 25 17.77 -0.21 1.37
N GLU A 26 18.80 -0.50 2.15
CA GLU A 26 20.07 -1.04 1.66
C GLU A 26 20.30 -2.43 2.27
N LEU A 27 20.77 -3.35 1.43
CA LEU A 27 21.00 -4.73 1.79
C LEU A 27 22.50 -4.96 1.98
N ASN A 28 22.88 -5.44 3.17
CA ASN A 28 24.17 -6.06 3.38
C ASN A 28 24.05 -7.57 3.12
N GLU A 29 24.71 -8.04 2.07
CA GLU A 29 24.65 -9.44 1.64
C GLU A 29 25.26 -10.41 2.67
N GLU A 30 26.35 -10.01 3.34
CA GLU A 30 27.01 -10.86 4.35
C GLU A 30 26.12 -11.03 5.58
N ASP A 31 25.54 -9.93 6.07
CA ASP A 31 24.61 -9.96 7.20
C ASP A 31 23.34 -10.74 6.84
N LEU A 32 22.81 -10.61 5.62
CA LEU A 32 21.65 -11.36 5.16
C LEU A 32 21.92 -12.87 5.14
N LYS A 33 23.08 -13.30 4.62
CA LYS A 33 23.46 -14.72 4.57
C LYS A 33 23.58 -15.33 5.98
N ASN A 34 24.00 -14.52 6.95
CA ASN A 34 24.14 -14.93 8.35
C ASN A 34 22.86 -14.72 9.19
N ALA A 35 21.82 -14.10 8.62
CA ALA A 35 20.60 -13.80 9.34
C ALA A 35 19.82 -15.08 9.68
N ASP A 36 19.14 -15.06 10.83
CA ASP A 36 18.27 -16.15 11.24
C ASP A 36 17.06 -16.26 10.29
N ILE A 37 16.85 -17.46 9.73
CA ILE A 37 15.71 -17.79 8.86
C ILE A 37 14.37 -17.45 9.54
N SER A 38 14.26 -17.61 10.84
CA SER A 38 13.06 -17.23 11.62
C SER A 38 12.79 -15.73 11.56
N THR A 39 13.85 -14.91 11.58
CA THR A 39 13.75 -13.45 11.42
C THR A 39 13.23 -13.10 10.03
N LEU A 40 13.76 -13.77 8.99
CA LEU A 40 13.29 -13.58 7.61
C LEU A 40 11.83 -14.00 7.45
N LYS A 41 11.42 -15.14 8.01
CA LYS A 41 10.01 -15.58 8.02
C LYS A 41 9.13 -14.56 8.72
N THR A 42 9.52 -14.05 9.89
CA THR A 42 8.75 -13.04 10.63
C THR A 42 8.58 -11.73 9.84
N LEU A 43 9.60 -11.33 9.07
CA LEU A 43 9.55 -10.10 8.27
C LEU A 43 8.70 -10.25 7.01
N PHE A 44 8.83 -11.36 6.30
CA PHE A 44 8.32 -11.49 4.93
C PHE A 44 7.15 -12.45 4.79
N THR A 45 6.82 -13.21 5.83
CA THR A 45 5.75 -14.21 5.79
C THR A 45 4.82 -14.10 6.98
N GLY A 46 3.54 -14.45 6.78
CA GLY A 46 2.54 -14.47 7.83
C GLY A 46 1.85 -13.13 8.09
N TYR A 47 0.84 -13.19 8.95
CA TYR A 47 -0.01 -12.06 9.33
C TYR A 47 0.77 -11.03 10.14
N ASN A 48 0.55 -9.73 9.86
CA ASN A 48 1.21 -8.64 10.55
C ASN A 48 2.74 -8.62 10.37
N SER A 49 3.25 -9.29 9.33
CA SER A 49 4.63 -9.18 8.87
C SER A 49 4.86 -7.82 8.18
N PHE A 50 6.12 -7.45 7.95
CA PHE A 50 6.46 -6.22 7.23
C PHE A 50 5.88 -6.25 5.80
N ALA A 51 6.03 -7.38 5.11
CA ALA A 51 5.49 -7.56 3.76
C ALA A 51 3.95 -7.43 3.72
N ASP A 52 3.25 -8.04 4.67
CA ASP A 52 1.79 -7.96 4.79
C ASP A 52 1.31 -6.50 4.94
N LYS A 53 1.98 -5.70 5.78
CA LYS A 53 1.64 -4.29 5.95
C LYS A 53 1.88 -3.46 4.68
N VAL A 54 2.96 -3.74 3.96
CA VAL A 54 3.27 -3.06 2.69
C VAL A 54 2.22 -3.40 1.64
N VAL A 55 1.87 -4.68 1.49
CA VAL A 55 0.83 -5.13 0.56
C VAL A 55 -0.52 -4.53 0.91
N THR A 56 -0.93 -4.57 2.19
CA THR A 56 -2.19 -3.96 2.65
C THR A 56 -2.27 -2.48 2.29
N LYS A 57 -1.17 -1.73 2.49
CA LYS A 57 -1.12 -0.31 2.13
C LYS A 57 -1.19 -0.10 0.62
N GLY A 58 -0.50 -0.91 -0.17
CA GLY A 58 -0.57 -0.89 -1.64
C GLY A 58 -1.98 -1.17 -2.16
N ASN A 59 -2.65 -2.17 -1.59
CA ASN A 59 -4.04 -2.50 -1.93
C ASN A 59 -5.00 -1.35 -1.59
N ALA A 60 -4.85 -0.73 -0.43
CA ALA A 60 -5.67 0.43 -0.06
C ALA A 60 -5.49 1.61 -1.04
N ILE A 61 -4.26 1.85 -1.52
CA ILE A 61 -3.99 2.86 -2.55
C ILE A 61 -4.65 2.48 -3.87
N SER A 62 -4.50 1.21 -4.30
CA SER A 62 -5.13 0.70 -5.54
C SER A 62 -6.65 0.84 -5.51
N MET A 63 -7.29 0.48 -4.40
CA MET A 63 -8.73 0.63 -4.20
C MET A 63 -9.17 2.09 -4.24
N ALA A 64 -8.42 2.99 -3.58
CA ALA A 64 -8.71 4.42 -3.59
C ALA A 64 -8.54 5.06 -4.98
N ALA A 65 -7.51 4.64 -5.73
CA ALA A 65 -7.32 5.08 -7.11
C ALA A 65 -8.45 4.56 -8.02
N SER A 66 -8.86 3.30 -7.85
CA SER A 66 -9.95 2.70 -8.62
C SER A 66 -11.30 3.37 -8.34
N SER A 67 -11.56 3.80 -7.10
CA SER A 67 -12.80 4.50 -6.74
C SER A 67 -12.81 5.98 -7.16
N ALA A 68 -11.64 6.61 -7.28
CA ALA A 68 -11.52 8.01 -7.71
C ALA A 68 -11.89 8.24 -9.19
N GLY A 69 -11.82 7.21 -10.05
CA GLY A 69 -12.10 7.30 -11.49
C GLY A 69 -13.58 7.39 -11.88
N GLY A 70 -14.51 7.39 -10.92
CA GLY A 70 -15.95 7.25 -11.20
C GLY A 70 -16.75 8.55 -11.31
N THR A 71 -16.26 9.66 -10.76
CA THR A 71 -17.08 10.89 -10.63
C THR A 71 -16.90 11.82 -11.83
N TYR A 72 -15.69 11.98 -12.34
CA TYR A 72 -15.38 12.88 -13.45
C TYR A 72 -14.59 12.15 -14.54
N THR A 73 -14.91 12.45 -15.80
CA THR A 73 -14.21 12.01 -17.00
C THR A 73 -12.87 12.75 -17.16
N ASN A 74 -12.00 12.26 -18.05
CA ASN A 74 -10.71 12.91 -18.39
C ASN A 74 -10.84 14.35 -18.92
N ASN A 75 -12.05 14.78 -19.30
CA ASN A 75 -12.36 16.14 -19.75
C ASN A 75 -13.05 16.99 -18.67
N GLY A 76 -13.05 16.55 -17.40
CA GLY A 76 -13.63 17.26 -16.26
C GLY A 76 -15.17 17.26 -16.20
N LYS A 77 -15.85 16.55 -17.10
CA LYS A 77 -17.32 16.38 -17.06
C LYS A 77 -17.71 15.26 -16.09
N TYR A 78 -18.84 15.38 -15.42
CA TYR A 78 -19.39 14.32 -14.57
C TYR A 78 -19.62 13.04 -15.38
N SER A 79 -19.36 11.88 -14.78
CA SER A 79 -19.47 10.58 -15.46
C SER A 79 -20.91 10.32 -15.93
N ASP A 80 -21.11 10.04 -17.23
CA ASP A 80 -22.43 9.82 -17.83
C ASP A 80 -23.20 8.64 -17.22
N THR A 81 -22.49 7.59 -16.76
CA THR A 81 -23.12 6.46 -16.05
C THR A 81 -23.71 6.90 -14.71
N LEU A 82 -23.02 7.82 -14.03
CA LEU A 82 -23.43 8.40 -12.76
C LEU A 82 -24.54 9.44 -12.96
N SER A 83 -24.45 10.28 -14.02
CA SER A 83 -25.51 11.21 -14.44
C SER A 83 -26.83 10.50 -14.73
N LYS A 84 -26.79 9.39 -15.46
CA LYS A 84 -27.98 8.59 -15.81
C LYS A 84 -28.61 7.91 -14.59
N LEU A 85 -27.80 7.45 -13.64
CA LEU A 85 -28.28 6.84 -12.39
C LEU A 85 -28.94 7.86 -11.46
N VAL A 86 -28.40 9.07 -11.36
CA VAL A 86 -29.02 10.16 -10.59
C VAL A 86 -30.32 10.60 -11.26
N SER A 87 -30.32 10.77 -12.58
CA SER A 87 -31.51 11.20 -13.33
C SER A 87 -32.66 10.19 -13.26
N SER A 88 -32.38 8.88 -13.19
CA SER A 88 -33.42 7.83 -13.06
C SER A 88 -33.99 7.69 -11.65
N LYS A 89 -33.40 8.36 -10.65
CA LYS A 89 -33.88 8.41 -9.26
C LYS A 89 -34.68 9.68 -8.95
N ILE A 90 -34.69 10.64 -9.86
CA ILE A 90 -35.56 11.82 -9.75
C ILE A 90 -36.92 11.41 -10.29
N ASP A 91 -37.87 11.16 -9.39
CA ASP A 91 -39.28 11.01 -9.75
C ASP A 91 -39.82 12.40 -10.14
N THR A 92 -39.82 12.69 -11.43
CA THR A 92 -40.43 13.91 -11.95
C THR A 92 -41.94 13.72 -11.91
N LYS A 93 -42.58 14.17 -10.82
CA LYS A 93 -44.03 14.33 -10.78
C LYS A 93 -44.44 15.31 -11.87
N GLU A 94 -45.15 14.81 -12.88
CA GLU A 94 -46.00 15.60 -13.78
C GLU A 94 -47.13 16.29 -13.01
#